data_AF-A0A453K692-F1
#
_entry.id   AF-A0A453K692-F1
#
_cell.length_a   1.000
_cell.length_b   1.000
_cell.length_c   1.000
_cell.angle_alpha   90.00
_cell.angle_beta   90.00
_cell.angle_gamma   90.00
#
_symmetry.space_group_name_H-M   'P 1'
#
loop_
_entity.id
_entity.type
_entity.pdbx_description
1 polymer ?
#
loop_
_entity_poly.entity_id
_entity_poly.type
_entity_poly.pdbx_seq_one_letter_code
_entity_poly.pdbx_strand_id
1 'polypeptide(L)' 'ITVDVDSDPRAAYFRQAKNGLYIRMALLKLLLVGH' A
#
# COMPACT_ATOMS: atom_id res chain seq x y z
N ILE A 1 3.35 -16.57 -7.34
CA ILE A 1 3.95 -16.15 -6.05
C ILE A 1 3.73 -17.31 -5.10
N THR A 2 4.79 -17.92 -4.59
CA THR A 2 4.72 -19.04 -3.64
C THR A 2 4.75 -18.49 -2.21
N VAL A 3 4.06 -19.14 -1.27
CA VAL A 3 4.02 -18.70 0.15
C VAL A 3 5.39 -18.75 0.82
N ASP A 4 6.30 -19.59 0.34
CA ASP A 4 7.64 -19.74 0.90
C ASP A 4 8.46 -18.43 0.90
N VAL A 5 8.09 -17.47 0.04
CA VAL A 5 8.79 -16.17 -0.06
C VAL A 5 8.17 -15.09 0.84
N ASP A 6 7.04 -15.34 1.51
CA ASP A 6 6.33 -14.36 2.35
C ASP A 6 7.17 -13.86 3.53
N SER A 7 8.04 -14.73 4.05
CA SER A 7 8.94 -14.39 5.18
C SER A 7 10.22 -13.67 4.74
N ASP A 8 10.49 -13.56 3.44
CA ASP A 8 11.67 -12.86 2.94
C ASP A 8 11.50 -11.35 3.18
N PRO A 9 12.47 -10.64 3.79
CA PRO A 9 12.36 -9.19 4.02
C PRO A 9 12.19 -8.38 2.72
N ARG A 10 12.62 -8.94 1.58
CA ARG A 10 12.46 -8.35 0.24
C ARG A 10 11.03 -8.49 -0.30
N ALA A 11 10.22 -9.41 0.26
CA ALA A 11 8.80 -9.51 -0.05
C ALA A 11 8.07 -8.23 0.36
N ALA A 12 7.75 -7.40 -0.62
CA ALA A 12 7.19 -6.07 -0.40
C ALA A 12 5.67 -6.01 -0.67
N TYR A 13 5.05 -7.03 -1.24
CA TYR A 13 3.65 -6.98 -1.70
C TYR A 13 2.64 -6.73 -0.57
N PHE A 14 2.88 -7.25 0.64
CA PHE A 14 2.06 -6.90 1.81
C PHE A 14 2.19 -5.41 2.20
N ARG A 15 3.43 -4.89 2.21
CA ARG A 15 3.69 -3.46 2.44
C ARG A 15 3.09 -2.60 1.33
N GLN A 16 3.18 -3.04 0.08
CA GLN A 16 2.61 -2.38 -1.09
C GLN A 16 1.09 -2.28 -1.00
N ALA A 17 0.40 -3.34 -0.59
CA ALA A 17 -1.05 -3.32 -0.40
C ALA A 17 -1.46 -2.28 0.65
N LYS A 18 -0.75 -2.24 1.80
CA LYS A 18 -0.95 -1.24 2.86
C LYS A 18 -0.65 0.18 2.39
N ASN A 19 0.47 0.40 1.70
CA ASN A 19 0.84 1.71 1.17
C ASN A 19 -0.17 2.20 0.12
N GLY A 20 -0.72 1.29 -0.70
CA GLY A 20 -1.77 1.60 -1.66
C GLY A 20 -3.04 2.15 -1.01
N LEU A 21 -3.43 1.66 0.17
CA LEU A 21 -4.52 2.24 0.95
C LEU A 21 -4.22 3.70 1.33
N TYR A 22 -3.05 3.97 1.89
CA TYR A 22 -2.71 5.33 2.34
C TYR A 22 -2.60 6.33 1.18
N ILE A 23 -2.04 5.91 0.04
CA ILE A 23 -2.02 6.77 -1.15
C ILE A 23 -3.43 7.11 -1.60
N ARG A 24 -4.34 6.13 -1.67
CA ARG A 24 -5.74 6.39 -2.03
C ARG A 24 -6.42 7.32 -1.03
N MET A 25 -6.19 7.14 0.28
CA MET A 25 -6.72 8.06 1.30
C MET A 25 -6.17 9.48 1.13
N ALA A 26 -4.88 9.63 0.85
CA ALA A 26 -4.26 10.93 0.61
C ALA A 26 -4.84 11.60 -0.65
N LEU A 27 -5.02 10.84 -1.73
CA LEU A 27 -5.64 11.34 -2.97
C LEU A 27 -7.10 11.72 -2.76
N LEU A 28 -7.90 10.90 -2.07
CA LEU A 28 -9.29 11.22 -1.73
C LEU A 28 -9.37 12.46 -0.83
N LYS A 29 -8.49 12.58 0.16
CA LYS A 29 -8.40 13.79 1.00
C LYS A 29 -8.06 15.00 0.14
N LEU A 30 -7.11 14.90 -0.77
CA LEU A 30 -6.76 15.98 -1.69
C LEU A 30 -7.96 16.41 -2.55
N LEU A 31 -8.69 15.46 -3.14
CA LEU A 31 -9.81 15.76 -4.04
C LEU A 31 -11.07 16.26 -3.33
N LEU A 32 -11.33 15.82 -2.09
CA LEU A 32 -12.59 16.08 -1.39
C LEU A 32 -12.47 17.13 -0.27
N VAL A 33 -11.26 17.36 0.24
CA VAL A 33 -10.99 18.25 1.38
C VAL A 33 -9.86 19.25 1.09
N GLY A 34 -8.94 18.92 0.18
CA GLY A 34 -7.93 19.85 -0.30
C GLY A 34 -8.60 21.03 -1.00
N HIS A 35 -8.12 22.23 -0.70
CA HIS A 35 -8.56 23.50 -1.30
C HIS A 35 -8.50 23.48 -2.83
#